data_AF-A0A813HPH1-F1
#
_entry.id   AF-A0A813HPH1-F1
#
_cell.length_a   1.000
_cell.length_b   1.000
_cell.length_c   1.000
_cell.angle_alpha   90.00
_cell.angle_beta   90.00
_cell.angle_gamma   90.00
#
_symmetry.space_group_name_H-M   'P 1'
#
loop_
_entity.id
_entity.type
_entity.pdbx_description
1 polymer ?
#
loop_
_entity_poly.entity_id
_entity_poly.type
_entity_poly.pdbx_seq_one_letter_code
_entity_poly.pdbx_strand_id
1 'polypeptide(L)'
;NGQLLVKQKGMNWYNGANVTRCSDYSLRSTKDGIVQWRGSYKHKEVYVVPWEYVRLNCVWKNCNTLAPKVYEPWMGDKFNYGKRHMLFGMYQEWKQSDAGQEHAAKKVEKVDIQKVIMKKIRAYKKQKQREGVTQTREPREKVAANDSDSEKEA
;
A
#
# COMPACT_ATOMS: atom_id res chain seq x y z
N ASN A 1 14.95 9.09 22.86
CA ASN A 1 15.64 9.13 21.55
C ASN A 1 15.90 7.73 21.06
N GLY A 2 15.35 7.33 19.91
CA GLY A 2 15.55 5.97 19.39
C GLY A 2 16.86 5.77 18.62
N GLN A 3 17.08 4.54 18.18
CA GLN A 3 18.33 4.09 17.55
C GLN A 3 18.56 4.80 16.21
N LEU A 4 19.82 5.17 15.95
CA LEU A 4 20.22 5.71 14.66
C LEU A 4 20.19 4.60 13.60
N LEU A 5 19.39 4.78 12.55
CA LEU A 5 19.26 3.83 11.45
C LEU A 5 20.13 4.23 10.26
N VAL A 6 20.07 5.51 9.89
CA VAL A 6 20.78 6.05 8.73
C VAL A 6 21.34 7.43 9.07
N LYS A 7 22.63 7.62 8.79
CA LYS A 7 23.25 8.95 8.75
C LYS A 7 23.41 9.36 7.29
N GLN A 8 22.81 10.47 6.90
CA GLN A 8 22.79 10.90 5.50
C GLN A 8 22.89 12.42 5.36
N LYS A 9 23.25 12.87 4.16
CA LYS A 9 23.17 14.27 3.74
C LYS A 9 22.01 14.38 2.74
N GLY A 10 21.02 15.21 3.03
CA GLY A 10 19.81 15.34 2.22
C GLY A 10 18.88 14.12 2.31
N MET A 11 17.93 14.01 1.37
CA MET A 11 16.88 12.98 1.35
C MET A 11 17.22 11.83 0.40
N ASN A 12 18.29 11.08 0.69
CA ASN A 12 18.60 9.86 -0.05
C ASN A 12 17.68 8.70 0.35
N TRP A 13 17.34 8.65 1.64
CA TRP A 13 16.36 7.78 2.24
C TRP A 13 15.26 8.60 2.92
N TYR A 14 14.02 8.19 2.67
CA TYR A 14 12.81 8.76 3.24
C TYR A 14 12.40 7.98 4.49
N ASN A 15 11.77 8.67 5.43
CA ASN A 15 11.24 8.06 6.63
C ASN A 15 9.90 7.36 6.33
N GLY A 16 9.87 6.04 6.53
CA GLY A 16 8.65 5.25 6.52
C GLY A 16 8.00 5.19 7.92
N ALA A 17 7.16 4.19 8.13
CA ALA A 17 6.51 3.97 9.41
C ALA A 17 7.52 3.63 10.52
N ASN A 18 7.28 4.17 11.72
CA ASN A 18 8.11 4.04 12.91
C ASN A 18 9.56 4.57 12.74
N VAL A 19 9.75 5.51 11.81
CA VAL A 19 11.01 6.22 11.60
C VAL A 19 10.75 7.72 11.62
N THR A 20 11.57 8.46 12.35
CA THR A 20 11.54 9.92 12.39
C THR A 20 12.81 10.48 11.78
N ARG A 21 12.65 11.54 11.00
CA ARG A 21 13.76 12.33 10.45
C ARG A 21 14.18 13.41 11.43
N CYS A 22 15.46 13.48 11.73
CA CYS A 22 16.06 14.52 12.55
C CYS A 22 16.39 15.78 11.72
N SER A 23 16.74 16.87 12.41
CA SER A 23 17.15 18.14 11.77
C SER A 23 18.41 17.99 10.90
N ASP A 24 19.31 17.09 11.25
CA ASP A 24 20.54 16.77 10.50
C ASP A 24 20.31 15.78 9.32
N TYR A 25 19.05 15.55 8.95
CA TYR A 25 18.60 14.55 7.96
C TYR A 25 18.84 13.08 8.36
N SER A 26 19.38 12.79 9.55
CA SER A 26 19.49 11.42 10.03
C SER A 26 18.12 10.80 10.27
N LEU A 27 18.04 9.48 10.12
CA LEU A 27 16.82 8.70 10.39
C LEU A 27 17.00 7.91 11.67
N ARG A 28 16.04 8.02 12.58
CA ARG A 28 16.01 7.28 13.85
C ARG A 28 14.74 6.46 13.98
N SER A 29 14.84 5.30 14.60
CA SER A 29 13.67 4.50 14.95
C SER A 29 12.84 5.18 16.04
N THR A 30 11.52 4.99 16.01
CA THR A 30 10.64 5.36 17.13
C THR A 30 10.20 4.17 17.95
N LYS A 31 10.29 2.96 17.39
CA LYS A 31 9.97 1.69 18.03
C LYS A 31 11.12 0.70 17.84
N ASP A 32 11.18 -0.29 18.72
CA ASP A 32 12.06 -1.45 18.58
C ASP A 32 11.47 -2.47 17.60
N GLY A 33 12.32 -3.02 16.74
CA GLY A 33 11.85 -3.92 15.70
C GLY A 33 12.90 -4.25 14.64
N ILE A 34 12.42 -4.85 13.55
CA ILE A 34 13.24 -5.20 12.39
C ILE A 34 13.19 -4.05 11.37
N VAL A 35 14.35 -3.62 10.92
CA VAL A 35 14.49 -2.60 9.88
C VAL A 35 14.14 -3.20 8.52
N GLN A 36 13.25 -2.53 7.79
CA GLN A 36 12.90 -2.92 6.43
C GLN A 36 13.19 -1.78 5.45
N TRP A 37 13.97 -2.09 4.42
CA TRP A 37 14.29 -1.21 3.30
C TRP A 37 13.25 -1.44 2.19
N ARG A 38 12.53 -0.39 1.81
CA ARG A 38 11.48 -0.44 0.77
C ARG A 38 11.65 0.67 -0.26
N GLY A 39 10.80 0.61 -1.27
CA GLY A 39 10.68 1.66 -2.28
C GLY A 39 11.50 1.41 -3.54
N SER A 40 11.36 2.34 -4.49
CA SER A 40 12.08 2.29 -5.77
C SER A 40 13.40 3.05 -5.67
N TYR A 41 14.25 2.95 -6.71
CA TYR A 41 15.52 3.69 -6.74
C TYR A 41 15.35 5.21 -6.51
N LYS A 42 14.24 5.79 -7.00
CA LYS A 42 13.94 7.22 -6.86
C LYS A 42 13.29 7.59 -5.52
N HIS A 43 12.73 6.61 -4.81
CA HIS A 43 12.04 6.84 -3.55
C HIS A 43 12.32 5.67 -2.61
N LYS A 44 13.48 5.73 -1.97
CA LYS A 44 13.97 4.69 -1.06
C LYS A 44 13.51 5.02 0.36
N GLU A 45 12.82 4.10 1.00
CA GLU A 45 12.21 4.32 2.30
C GLU A 45 12.75 3.33 3.34
N VAL A 46 12.86 3.79 4.59
CA VAL A 46 13.24 2.97 5.73
C VAL A 46 12.05 2.86 6.69
N TYR A 47 11.66 1.63 7.00
CA TYR A 47 10.62 1.30 7.96
C TYR A 47 11.22 0.54 9.14
N VAL A 48 10.57 0.62 10.29
CA VAL A 48 10.80 -0.34 11.39
C VAL A 48 9.51 -1.09 11.66
N VAL A 49 9.55 -2.42 11.50
CA VAL A 49 8.45 -3.31 11.82
C VAL A 49 8.57 -3.72 13.29
N PRO A 50 7.63 -3.34 14.17
CA PRO A 50 7.76 -3.59 15.60
C PRO A 50 7.89 -5.08 15.95
N TRP A 51 8.68 -5.40 16.97
CA TRP A 51 8.86 -6.80 17.42
C TRP A 51 7.55 -7.48 17.81
N GLU A 52 6.60 -6.74 18.38
CA GLU A 52 5.26 -7.23 18.71
C GLU A 52 4.56 -7.81 17.47
N TYR A 53 4.52 -7.02 16.38
CA TYR A 53 3.95 -7.45 15.12
C TYR A 53 4.69 -8.68 14.56
N VAL A 54 6.03 -8.67 14.60
CA VAL A 54 6.86 -9.78 14.12
C VAL A 54 6.56 -11.08 14.88
N ARG A 55 6.46 -11.04 16.22
CA ARG A 55 6.20 -12.24 17.03
C ARG A 55 4.80 -12.79 16.79
N LEU A 56 3.82 -11.91 16.61
CA LEU A 56 2.43 -12.31 16.38
C LEU A 56 2.25 -12.88 14.98
N ASN A 57 2.78 -12.21 13.94
CA ASN A 57 2.43 -12.49 12.55
C ASN A 57 3.50 -13.25 11.77
N CYS A 58 4.72 -13.38 12.28
CA CYS A 58 5.82 -14.03 11.58
C CYS A 58 6.41 -15.21 12.36
N VAL A 59 7.03 -16.12 11.63
CA VAL A 59 7.77 -17.27 12.15
C VAL A 59 9.13 -17.35 11.47
N TRP A 60 10.17 -17.65 12.24
CA TRP A 60 11.49 -17.92 11.70
C TRP A 60 11.47 -19.28 11.00
N LYS A 61 11.58 -19.28 9.67
CA LYS A 61 11.69 -20.50 8.89
C LYS A 61 13.07 -21.14 9.05
N ASN A 62 14.09 -20.29 9.11
CA ASN A 62 15.47 -20.65 9.43
C ASN A 62 16.12 -19.46 10.14
N CYS A 63 17.38 -19.60 10.56
CA CYS A 63 18.11 -18.56 11.28
C CYS A 63 18.21 -17.21 10.55
N ASN A 64 18.03 -17.20 9.22
CA ASN A 64 18.22 -16.01 8.38
C ASN A 64 16.94 -15.53 7.68
N THR A 65 15.82 -16.25 7.82
CA THR A 65 14.60 -16.01 7.03
C THR A 65 13.39 -15.96 7.93
N LEU A 66 12.83 -14.77 8.03
CA LEU A 66 11.54 -14.52 8.66
C LEU A 66 10.42 -14.61 7.60
N ALA A 67 9.42 -15.42 7.89
CA ALA A 67 8.27 -15.66 7.03
C ALA A 67 6.98 -15.25 7.74
N PRO A 68 5.95 -14.74 7.03
CA PRO A 68 4.64 -14.57 7.63
C PRO A 68 4.01 -15.93 7.98
N LYS A 69 3.18 -15.97 9.02
CA LYS A 69 2.39 -17.14 9.41
C LYS A 69 1.16 -17.32 8.53
N VAL A 70 0.53 -16.21 8.13
CA VAL A 70 -0.68 -16.17 7.31
C VAL A 70 -0.44 -15.28 6.10
N TYR A 71 -0.96 -15.67 4.94
CA TYR A 71 -0.89 -14.84 3.74
C TYR A 71 -1.91 -13.72 3.82
N GLU A 72 -1.49 -12.50 3.50
CA GLU A 72 -2.39 -11.35 3.43
C GLU A 72 -2.43 -10.79 1.98
N PRO A 73 -3.59 -10.32 1.50
CA PRO A 73 -3.77 -9.94 0.09
C PRO A 73 -2.85 -8.82 -0.39
N TRP A 74 -2.41 -7.94 0.51
CA TRP A 74 -1.48 -6.85 0.18
C TRP A 74 -0.07 -7.35 -0.15
N MET A 75 0.28 -8.60 0.22
CA MET A 75 1.57 -9.21 -0.11
C MET A 75 1.73 -9.44 -1.62
N GLY A 76 0.62 -9.44 -2.36
CA GLY A 76 0.58 -9.47 -3.81
C GLY A 76 0.85 -10.84 -4.41
N ASP A 77 0.78 -10.91 -5.74
CA ASP A 77 0.88 -12.12 -6.56
C ASP A 77 2.20 -12.21 -7.36
N LYS A 78 3.06 -11.19 -7.23
CA LYS A 78 4.35 -11.12 -7.91
C LYS A 78 5.43 -11.85 -7.11
N PHE A 79 5.47 -13.16 -7.31
CA PHE A 79 6.49 -14.02 -6.73
C PHE A 79 7.61 -14.25 -7.75
N ASN A 80 8.79 -13.67 -7.49
CA ASN A 80 9.99 -14.03 -8.26
C ASN A 80 10.36 -15.48 -7.91
N TYR A 81 10.34 -16.36 -8.91
CA TYR A 81 10.71 -17.77 -8.78
C TYR A 81 12.06 -17.90 -8.07
N GLY A 82 12.07 -18.58 -6.92
CA GLY A 82 13.22 -18.67 -6.01
C GLY A 82 12.90 -18.17 -4.60
N LYS A 83 13.28 -16.92 -4.28
CA LYS A 83 13.25 -16.38 -2.91
C LYS A 83 11.85 -16.29 -2.28
N ARG A 84 10.78 -16.29 -3.08
CA ARG A 84 9.39 -16.13 -2.61
C ARG A 84 8.50 -17.35 -2.85
N HIS A 85 9.08 -18.51 -3.12
CA HIS A 85 8.29 -19.73 -3.40
C HIS A 85 7.32 -20.10 -2.26
N MET A 86 7.74 -19.90 -1.00
CA MET A 86 6.90 -20.20 0.16
C MET A 86 5.64 -19.32 0.18
N LEU A 87 5.80 -18.00 -0.06
CA LEU A 87 4.66 -17.08 -0.15
C LEU A 87 3.71 -17.45 -1.30
N PHE A 88 4.23 -17.98 -2.40
CA PHE A 88 3.40 -18.46 -3.50
C PHE A 88 2.53 -19.65 -3.07
N GLY A 89 3.07 -20.59 -2.29
CA GLY A 89 2.29 -21.69 -1.72
C GLY A 89 1.13 -21.18 -0.86
N MET A 90 1.44 -20.29 0.09
CA MET A 90 0.41 -19.69 0.96
C MET A 90 -0.63 -18.89 0.16
N TYR A 91 -0.23 -18.22 -0.92
CA TYR A 91 -1.15 -17.52 -1.82
C TYR A 91 -2.12 -18.47 -2.51
N GLN A 92 -1.66 -19.64 -2.97
CA GLN A 92 -2.54 -20.62 -3.61
C GLN A 92 -3.54 -21.21 -2.62
N GLU A 93 -3.09 -21.54 -1.41
CA GLU A 93 -3.96 -22.00 -0.32
C GLU A 93 -5.01 -20.93 0.03
N TRP A 94 -4.56 -19.69 0.21
CA TRP A 94 -5.46 -18.55 0.48
C TRP A 94 -6.45 -18.33 -0.67
N LYS A 95 -6.02 -18.43 -1.92
CA LYS A 95 -6.89 -18.25 -3.09
C LYS A 95 -8.02 -19.28 -3.15
N GLN A 96 -7.79 -20.48 -2.63
CA GLN A 96 -8.79 -21.54 -2.56
C GLN A 96 -9.74 -21.38 -1.37
N SER A 97 -9.30 -20.71 -0.29
CA SER A 97 -10.13 -20.42 0.89
C SER A 97 -11.31 -19.49 0.59
N ASP A 98 -12.34 -19.53 1.42
CA ASP A 98 -13.53 -18.67 1.32
C ASP A 98 -13.14 -17.18 1.31
N ALA A 99 -12.19 -16.78 2.16
CA ALA A 99 -11.69 -15.40 2.20
C ALA A 99 -11.02 -14.97 0.88
N GLY A 100 -10.31 -15.89 0.21
CA GLY A 100 -9.72 -15.65 -1.11
C GLY A 100 -10.76 -15.50 -2.21
N GLN A 101 -11.79 -16.35 -2.18
CA GLN A 101 -12.89 -16.30 -3.13
C GLN A 101 -13.73 -15.03 -2.98
N GLU A 102 -14.07 -14.63 -1.75
CA GLU A 102 -14.76 -13.37 -1.46
C GLU A 102 -13.97 -12.16 -1.95
N HIS A 103 -12.66 -12.15 -1.71
CA HIS A 103 -11.81 -11.05 -2.16
C HIS A 103 -11.75 -10.97 -3.70
N ALA A 104 -11.73 -12.12 -4.38
CA ALA A 104 -11.82 -12.16 -5.84
C ALA A 104 -13.18 -11.64 -6.35
N ALA A 105 -14.29 -12.05 -5.72
CA ALA A 105 -15.63 -11.56 -6.06
C ALA A 105 -15.75 -10.03 -5.89
N LYS A 106 -15.30 -9.49 -4.75
CA LYS A 106 -15.24 -8.04 -4.49
C LYS A 106 -14.42 -7.29 -5.53
N LYS A 107 -13.32 -7.89 -6.02
CA LYS A 107 -12.52 -7.29 -7.11
C LYS A 107 -13.28 -7.21 -8.43
N VAL A 108 -14.00 -8.28 -8.80
CA VAL A 108 -14.83 -8.29 -10.02
C VAL A 108 -15.91 -7.23 -9.94
N GLU A 109 -16.62 -7.17 -8.82
CA GLU A 109 -17.68 -6.18 -8.57
C GLU A 109 -17.16 -4.74 -8.71
N LYS A 110 -16.03 -4.43 -8.06
CA LYS A 110 -15.39 -3.10 -8.17
C LYS A 110 -15.07 -2.73 -9.62
N VAL A 111 -14.54 -3.67 -10.39
CA VAL A 111 -14.21 -3.46 -11.80
C VAL A 111 -15.47 -3.23 -12.63
N ASP A 112 -16.56 -3.95 -12.37
CA ASP A 112 -17.82 -3.78 -13.10
C ASP A 112 -18.53 -2.47 -12.77
N ILE A 113 -18.55 -2.08 -11.49
CA ILE A 113 -19.00 -0.74 -11.06
C ILE A 113 -18.19 0.33 -11.80
N GLN A 114 -16.86 0.18 -11.85
CA GLN A 114 -15.99 1.13 -12.54
C GLN A 114 -16.30 1.20 -14.04
N LYS A 115 -16.58 0.08 -14.71
CA LYS A 115 -17.00 0.06 -16.13
C LYS A 115 -18.31 0.82 -16.32
N VAL A 116 -19.31 0.63 -15.46
CA VAL A 116 -20.60 1.32 -15.51
C VAL A 116 -20.41 2.83 -15.35
N ILE A 117 -19.63 3.26 -14.35
CA ILE A 117 -19.29 4.67 -14.12
C ILE A 117 -18.60 5.26 -15.37
N MET A 118 -17.60 4.57 -15.92
CA MET A 118 -16.89 5.03 -17.11
C MET A 118 -17.80 5.11 -18.34
N LYS A 119 -18.77 4.20 -18.49
CA LYS A 119 -19.78 4.26 -19.56
C LYS A 119 -20.66 5.50 -19.42
N LYS A 120 -21.12 5.82 -18.20
CA LYS A 120 -21.89 7.05 -17.91
C LYS A 120 -21.09 8.31 -18.22
N ILE A 121 -19.83 8.38 -17.77
CA ILE A 121 -18.93 9.51 -18.06
C ILE A 121 -18.74 9.69 -19.57
N ARG A 122 -18.52 8.60 -20.32
CA ARG A 122 -18.36 8.66 -21.78
C ARG A 122 -19.63 9.14 -22.48
N ALA A 123 -20.81 8.66 -22.06
CA ALA A 123 -22.08 9.12 -22.61
C ALA A 123 -22.32 10.61 -22.36
N TYR A 124 -22.09 11.08 -21.13
CA TYR A 124 -22.20 12.48 -20.75
C TYR A 124 -21.25 13.38 -21.57
N LYS A 125 -19.98 12.99 -21.69
CA LYS A 125 -18.99 13.73 -22.52
C LYS A 125 -19.44 13.83 -23.98
N LYS A 126 -19.98 12.76 -24.55
CA LYS A 126 -20.48 12.73 -25.93
C LYS A 126 -21.69 13.64 -26.12
N GLN A 127 -22.60 13.69 -25.14
CA GLN A 127 -23.75 14.59 -25.16
C GLN A 127 -23.30 16.06 -25.10
N LYS A 128 -22.43 16.43 -24.15
CA LYS A 128 -21.89 17.80 -24.04
C LYS A 128 -21.16 18.28 -25.30
N GLN A 129 -20.43 17.37 -25.96
CA GLN A 129 -19.76 17.68 -27.23
C GLN A 129 -20.77 17.96 -28.36
N ARG A 130 -21.91 17.26 -28.38
CA ARG A 130 -22.98 17.48 -29.37
C ARG A 130 -23.77 18.76 -29.10
N GLU A 131 -23.92 19.15 -27.84
CA GLU A 131 -24.57 20.39 -27.41
C GLU A 131 -23.71 21.65 -27.69
N GLY A 132 -22.51 21.51 -28.28
CA GLY A 132 -21.63 22.65 -28.60
C GLY A 132 -21.09 23.37 -27.38
N VAL A 133 -21.21 22.78 -26.18
CA VAL A 133 -20.75 23.40 -24.92
C VAL A 133 -19.24 23.22 -24.83
N THR A 134 -18.49 24.20 -25.32
CA THR A 134 -17.09 24.40 -24.99
C THR A 134 -17.02 24.65 -23.48
N GLN A 135 -16.53 23.68 -22.70
CA GLN A 135 -16.32 23.89 -21.27
C GLN A 135 -15.25 24.96 -21.07
N THR A 136 -15.66 26.21 -20.83
CA THR A 136 -14.84 27.18 -20.12
C THR A 136 -14.54 26.53 -18.77
N ARG A 137 -13.28 26.16 -18.57
CA ARG A 137 -12.82 25.45 -17.38
C ARG A 137 -12.91 26.43 -16.21
N GLU A 138 -14.04 26.47 -15.51
CA GLU A 138 -14.13 27.22 -14.26
C GLU A 138 -13.03 26.71 -13.32
N PRO A 139 -12.32 27.63 -12.63
CA PRO A 139 -11.27 27.24 -11.71
C PRO A 139 -11.88 26.33 -10.64
N ARG A 140 -11.38 25.09 -10.56
CA ARG A 140 -11.80 24.16 -9.51
C ARG A 140 -11.58 24.85 -8.16
N GLU A 141 -12.66 25.14 -7.45
CA GLU A 141 -12.59 25.39 -6.01
C GLU A 141 -11.85 24.20 -5.39
N LYS A 142 -10.82 24.53 -4.60
CA LYS A 142 -10.04 23.54 -3.87
C LYS A 142 -10.96 22.97 -2.80
N VAL A 143 -11.60 21.84 -3.11
CA VAL A 143 -12.27 21.03 -2.08
C VAL A 143 -11.20 20.62 -1.07
N ALA A 144 -11.29 21.17 0.14
CA ALA A 144 -10.39 20.84 1.23
C ALA A 144 -10.54 19.36 1.58
N ALA A 145 -9.43 18.70 1.94
CA ALA A 145 -9.34 17.26 2.16
C ALA A 145 -10.08 16.72 3.40
N ASN A 146 -11.04 17.48 3.96
CA ASN A 146 -11.71 17.13 5.21
C ASN A 146 -13.12 16.53 5.05
N ASP A 147 -13.66 16.45 3.83
CA ASP A 147 -15.00 15.86 3.59
C ASP A 147 -14.95 14.38 3.16
N SER A 148 -13.98 13.62 3.65
CA SER A 148 -14.01 12.15 3.55
C SER A 148 -14.81 11.59 4.71
N ASP A 149 -16.13 11.60 4.57
CA ASP A 149 -17.12 11.07 5.51
C ASP A 149 -17.09 9.52 5.50
N SER A 150 -15.99 8.95 5.99
CA SER A 150 -15.74 7.51 6.15
C SER A 150 -15.61 7.08 7.61
N GLU A 151 -15.99 7.94 8.56
CA GLU A 151 -16.09 7.61 9.99
C GLU A 151 -17.54 7.62 10.48
N LYS A 152 -18.44 6.87 9.81
CA LYS A 152 -19.76 6.55 10.35
C LYS A 152 -20.29 5.21 9.82
N GLU A 153 -19.59 4.13 10.11
CA GLU A 153 -20.26 2.86 10.43
C GLU A 153 -19.56 2.25 11.65
N ALA A 154 -20.40 1.91 12.64
CA ALA A 154 -20.09 1.62 14.03
C ALA A 154 -19.55 0.20 14.27
#